data_AF-D3P501-F1
#
_entry.id   AF-D3P501-F1
#
_cell.length_a   1.000
_cell.length_b   1.000
_cell.length_c   1.000
_cell.angle_alpha   90.00
_cell.angle_beta   90.00
_cell.angle_gamma   90.00
#
_symmetry.space_group_name_H-M   'P 1'
#
loop_
_entity.id
_entity.type
_entity.pdbx_description
1 polymer ?
#
loop_
_entity_poly.entity_id
_entity_poly.type
_entity_poly.pdbx_seq_one_letter_code
_entity_poly.pdbx_strand_id
1 'polypeptide(L)'
;MRLTVLSFVSATALLAGFGTAQADILIGLGTATTGPVAALGEQSVYGAKQAVADINAKGGVLGQKLVLKVGDDACDPRQAVAVANQFVRDQVTAVVGHLCSGASIPAADVYQEEGVVMVTPTATNPLLTAKGHPNIFRVCGRDDQQGVVAGNYLAQTFKGKNIAVLDDKQAYGKGLADVVVETVEKAGGKVAYRTSITAGEKDFSALITSLKDKGIDAVYYGGYHPELGLIVRQAQEQGLKPQFIAGDGLNNQEYWSITGPAGEGTLYTDSPSAASDPKAQDLIASFKKAGLPEPGNFAFYSYAAVQVIAEGLQKAGSADGGKLAKALHTGSYDTVVGSVEFDKKGDITKPNYVMYVWNNGQPKMVAQK
;
A
#
# COMPACT_ATOMS: atom_id res chain seq x y z
N MET A 1 74.96 -49.14 12.99
CA MET A 1 74.58 -48.26 11.87
C MET A 1 73.36 -48.84 11.17
N ARG A 2 72.16 -48.31 11.45
CA ARG A 2 70.99 -48.31 10.55
C ARG A 2 69.93 -47.40 11.17
N LEU A 3 69.63 -46.34 10.43
CA LEU A 3 68.79 -45.22 10.82
C LEU A 3 67.30 -45.57 10.83
N THR A 4 66.62 -44.99 11.83
CA THR A 4 65.26 -44.44 11.89
C THR A 4 64.64 -44.06 10.54
N VAL A 5 63.34 -44.33 10.34
CA VAL A 5 62.25 -43.34 10.23
C VAL A 5 60.91 -44.10 10.35
N LEU A 6 60.17 -43.82 11.43
CA LEU A 6 58.78 -44.20 11.62
C LEU A 6 57.91 -43.19 10.87
N SER A 7 57.23 -43.59 9.80
CA SER A 7 56.32 -42.70 9.06
C SER A 7 55.04 -42.47 9.87
N PHE A 8 54.94 -41.27 10.44
CA PHE A 8 53.73 -40.73 11.07
C PHE A 8 52.66 -40.52 9.98
N VAL A 9 51.54 -41.23 10.09
CA VAL A 9 50.34 -41.00 9.29
C VAL A 9 49.71 -39.69 9.77
N SER A 10 49.94 -38.58 9.08
CA SER A 10 49.18 -37.35 9.28
C SER A 10 47.77 -37.54 8.71
N ALA A 11 46.83 -37.92 9.58
CA ALA A 11 45.40 -37.75 9.34
C ALA A 11 45.05 -36.27 9.52
N THR A 12 45.27 -35.46 8.48
CA THR A 12 44.78 -34.09 8.45
C THR A 12 43.25 -34.14 8.37
N ALA A 13 42.60 -33.82 9.49
CA ALA A 13 41.16 -33.73 9.60
C ALA A 13 40.61 -32.73 8.56
N LEU A 14 39.88 -33.24 7.56
CA LEU A 14 38.88 -32.44 6.85
C LEU A 14 37.77 -32.10 7.85
N LEU A 15 37.96 -31.01 8.60
CA LEU A 15 36.84 -30.20 9.08
C LEU A 15 36.26 -29.48 7.85
N ALA A 16 35.61 -30.25 6.98
CA ALA A 16 34.65 -29.69 6.04
C ALA A 16 33.62 -28.96 6.89
N GLY A 17 33.60 -27.63 6.77
CA GLY A 17 32.62 -26.81 7.44
C GLY A 17 31.23 -27.32 7.07
N PHE A 18 30.58 -27.97 8.02
CA PHE A 18 29.14 -28.11 8.02
C PHE A 18 28.59 -26.69 8.16
N GLY A 19 28.49 -25.98 7.03
CA GLY A 19 27.63 -24.81 6.94
C GLY A 19 26.25 -25.31 7.34
N THR A 20 25.79 -24.90 8.52
CA THR A 20 24.40 -25.10 8.92
C THR A 20 23.56 -24.54 7.78
N ALA A 21 22.87 -25.40 7.03
CA ALA A 21 21.91 -24.95 6.04
C ALA A 21 20.84 -24.17 6.80
N GLN A 22 20.96 -22.85 6.80
CA GLN A 22 19.97 -22.00 7.42
C GLN A 22 18.72 -22.04 6.55
N ALA A 23 17.56 -22.25 7.17
CA ALA A 23 16.28 -22.27 6.48
C ALA A 23 16.01 -20.90 5.83
N ASP A 24 15.21 -20.88 4.76
CA ASP A 24 14.82 -19.63 4.11
C ASP A 24 13.94 -18.78 5.05
N ILE A 25 14.04 -17.46 4.92
CA ILE A 25 13.19 -16.50 5.63
C ILE A 25 11.91 -16.33 4.81
N LEU A 26 10.79 -16.78 5.38
CA LEU A 26 9.49 -16.72 4.73
C LEU A 26 8.84 -15.35 4.97
N ILE A 27 8.49 -14.63 3.90
CA ILE A 27 7.76 -13.37 3.95
C ILE A 27 6.36 -13.60 3.39
N GLY A 28 5.33 -13.33 4.18
CA GLY A 28 3.94 -13.33 3.69
C GLY A 28 3.66 -12.06 2.89
N LEU A 29 2.89 -12.17 1.80
CA LEU A 29 2.27 -11.04 1.11
C LEU A 29 0.75 -11.24 1.13
N GLY A 30 0.06 -10.54 2.02
CA GLY A 30 -1.40 -10.48 2.03
C GLY A 30 -1.88 -9.39 1.09
N THR A 31 -2.62 -9.74 0.04
CA THR A 31 -3.11 -8.77 -0.95
C THR A 31 -4.27 -9.34 -1.75
N ALA A 32 -4.94 -8.51 -2.54
CA ALA A 32 -5.99 -8.94 -3.46
C ALA A 32 -5.39 -9.34 -4.81
N THR A 33 -5.29 -10.63 -5.11
CA THR A 33 -4.94 -11.10 -6.47
C THR A 33 -6.16 -11.48 -7.29
N THR A 34 -7.33 -11.51 -6.66
CA THR A 34 -8.63 -11.66 -7.31
C THR A 34 -9.59 -10.58 -6.84
N GLY A 35 -10.76 -10.51 -7.47
CA GLY A 35 -11.80 -9.54 -7.13
C GLY A 35 -11.63 -8.19 -7.83
N PRO A 36 -12.47 -7.21 -7.49
CA PRO A 36 -12.61 -5.95 -8.25
C PRO A 36 -11.39 -5.03 -8.15
N VAL A 37 -10.51 -5.23 -7.16
CA VAL A 37 -9.30 -4.43 -6.93
C VAL A 37 -8.01 -5.21 -7.21
N ALA A 38 -8.11 -6.35 -7.91
CA ALA A 38 -6.96 -7.22 -8.20
C ALA A 38 -5.80 -6.46 -8.88
N ALA A 39 -6.09 -5.51 -9.76
CA ALA A 39 -5.05 -4.72 -10.42
C ALA A 39 -4.21 -3.86 -9.45
N LEU A 40 -4.74 -3.47 -8.28
CA LEU A 40 -3.94 -2.82 -7.23
C LEU A 40 -3.04 -3.84 -6.53
N GLY A 41 -3.58 -5.03 -6.22
CA GLY A 41 -2.79 -6.08 -5.58
C GLY A 41 -1.73 -6.70 -6.48
N GLU A 42 -1.94 -6.74 -7.81
CA GLU A 42 -0.91 -7.08 -8.79
C GLU A 42 0.30 -6.15 -8.68
N GLN A 43 0.09 -4.84 -8.48
CA GLN A 43 1.17 -3.90 -8.19
C GLN A 43 1.96 -4.30 -6.95
N SER A 44 1.27 -4.66 -5.87
CA SER A 44 1.93 -5.14 -4.66
C SER A 44 2.71 -6.43 -4.88
N VAL A 45 2.16 -7.37 -5.67
CA VAL A 45 2.82 -8.64 -5.99
C VAL A 45 4.12 -8.41 -6.74
N TYR A 46 4.10 -7.66 -7.84
CA TYR A 46 5.31 -7.49 -8.63
C TYR A 46 6.35 -6.58 -7.92
N GLY A 47 5.89 -5.59 -7.13
CA GLY A 47 6.76 -4.77 -6.29
C GLY A 47 7.50 -5.56 -5.20
N ALA A 48 6.77 -6.37 -4.43
CA ALA A 48 7.36 -7.21 -3.39
C ALA A 48 8.27 -8.32 -3.97
N LYS A 49 7.87 -8.93 -5.10
CA LYS A 49 8.71 -9.92 -5.81
C LYS A 49 10.03 -9.33 -6.27
N GLN A 50 10.02 -8.12 -6.84
CA GLN A 50 11.26 -7.48 -7.28
C GLN A 50 12.17 -7.17 -6.09
N ALA A 51 11.63 -6.69 -4.97
CA ALA A 51 12.42 -6.45 -3.76
C ALA A 51 13.09 -7.72 -3.24
N VAL A 52 12.34 -8.82 -3.14
CA VAL A 52 12.88 -10.12 -2.74
C VAL A 52 13.99 -10.58 -3.69
N ALA A 53 13.80 -10.42 -5.00
CA ALA A 53 14.82 -10.79 -6.00
C ALA A 53 16.10 -9.97 -5.82
N ASP A 54 15.99 -8.65 -5.67
CA ASP A 54 17.12 -7.74 -5.53
C ASP A 54 17.89 -7.97 -4.23
N ILE A 55 17.19 -8.23 -3.13
CA ILE A 55 17.79 -8.53 -1.83
C ILE A 55 18.52 -9.89 -1.88
N ASN A 56 17.90 -10.91 -2.47
CA ASN A 56 18.52 -12.22 -2.62
C ASN A 56 19.75 -12.18 -3.53
N ALA A 57 19.74 -11.36 -4.59
CA ALA A 57 20.90 -11.15 -5.46
C ALA A 57 22.09 -10.51 -4.73
N LYS A 58 21.85 -9.81 -3.60
CA LYS A 58 22.87 -9.22 -2.72
C LYS A 58 23.28 -10.14 -1.56
N GLY A 59 22.87 -11.41 -1.57
CA GLY A 59 23.22 -12.39 -0.55
C GLY A 59 22.13 -12.64 0.51
N GLY A 60 20.94 -12.05 0.34
CA GLY A 60 19.80 -12.26 1.23
C GLY A 60 19.91 -11.47 2.53
N VAL A 61 19.27 -11.98 3.58
CA VAL A 61 19.19 -11.35 4.91
C VAL A 61 19.74 -12.33 5.94
N LEU A 62 20.69 -11.89 6.77
CA LEU A 62 21.39 -12.79 7.72
C LEU A 62 22.02 -14.02 7.04
N GLY A 63 22.38 -13.93 5.75
CA GLY A 63 22.90 -15.05 4.96
C GLY A 63 21.84 -16.04 4.45
N GLN A 64 20.55 -15.76 4.67
CA GLN A 64 19.41 -16.57 4.24
C GLN A 64 18.66 -15.92 3.09
N LYS A 65 18.09 -16.73 2.21
CA LYS A 65 17.23 -16.22 1.13
C LYS A 65 15.85 -15.85 1.68
N LEU A 66 15.29 -14.78 1.14
CA LEU A 66 13.89 -14.43 1.31
C LEU A 66 13.03 -15.24 0.33
N VAL A 67 11.92 -15.79 0.81
CA VAL A 67 10.91 -16.47 -0.01
C VAL A 67 9.54 -15.84 0.23
N LEU A 68 8.94 -15.32 -0.83
CA LEU A 68 7.63 -14.67 -0.77
C LEU A 68 6.49 -15.70 -0.86
N LYS A 69 5.59 -15.70 0.12
CA LYS A 69 4.33 -16.47 0.11
C LYS A 69 3.16 -15.51 -0.11
N VAL A 70 2.54 -15.57 -1.29
CA VAL A 70 1.38 -14.72 -1.61
C VAL A 70 0.11 -15.38 -1.10
N GLY A 71 -0.69 -14.62 -0.35
CA GLY A 71 -2.01 -15.01 0.12
C GLY A 71 -3.06 -14.05 -0.43
N ASP A 72 -3.97 -14.59 -1.23
CA ASP A 72 -5.06 -13.82 -1.81
C ASP A 72 -6.15 -13.59 -0.76
N ASP A 73 -6.37 -12.33 -0.38
CA ASP A 73 -7.45 -11.94 0.52
C ASP A 73 -8.66 -11.33 -0.21
N ALA A 74 -8.57 -11.10 -1.52
CA ALA A 74 -9.56 -10.40 -2.33
C ALA A 74 -10.04 -9.03 -1.76
N CYS A 75 -9.26 -8.43 -0.85
CA CYS A 75 -9.65 -7.33 0.02
C CYS A 75 -10.93 -7.58 0.85
N ASP A 76 -11.27 -8.85 1.09
CA ASP A 76 -12.37 -9.26 1.95
C ASP A 76 -11.88 -9.48 3.41
N PRO A 77 -12.57 -8.88 4.41
CA PRO A 77 -12.19 -9.02 5.82
C PRO A 77 -12.10 -10.46 6.33
N ARG A 78 -12.99 -11.37 5.91
CA ARG A 78 -13.00 -12.75 6.40
C ARG A 78 -11.90 -13.57 5.76
N GLN A 79 -11.68 -13.37 4.46
CA GLN A 79 -10.61 -14.03 3.73
C GLN A 79 -9.24 -13.53 4.22
N ALA A 80 -9.09 -12.24 4.55
CA ALA A 80 -7.88 -11.70 5.15
C ALA A 80 -7.53 -12.39 6.48
N VAL A 81 -8.52 -12.62 7.36
CA VAL A 81 -8.31 -13.40 8.60
C VAL A 81 -7.88 -14.84 8.28
N ALA A 82 -8.44 -15.48 7.25
CA ALA A 82 -8.04 -16.82 6.85
C ALA A 82 -6.58 -16.87 6.34
N VAL A 83 -6.18 -15.88 5.52
CA VAL A 83 -4.81 -15.70 5.05
C VAL A 83 -3.85 -15.42 6.21
N ALA A 84 -4.24 -14.57 7.16
CA ALA A 84 -3.43 -14.29 8.34
C ALA A 84 -3.16 -15.55 9.16
N ASN A 85 -4.21 -16.34 9.43
CA ASN A 85 -4.07 -17.63 10.11
C ASN A 85 -3.22 -18.62 9.30
N GLN A 86 -3.29 -18.59 7.96
CA GLN A 86 -2.43 -19.41 7.11
C GLN A 86 -0.97 -19.01 7.26
N PHE A 87 -0.65 -17.72 7.20
CA PHE A 87 0.72 -17.22 7.39
C PHE A 87 1.30 -17.57 8.75
N VAL A 88 0.50 -17.52 9.82
CA VAL A 88 0.90 -17.97 11.16
C VAL A 88 1.22 -19.47 11.15
N ARG A 89 0.33 -20.32 10.60
CA ARG A 89 0.58 -21.77 10.49
C ARG A 89 1.82 -22.10 9.66
N ASP A 90 2.04 -21.32 8.61
CA ASP A 90 3.18 -21.42 7.70
C ASP A 90 4.48 -20.88 8.29
N GLN A 91 4.42 -20.33 9.51
CA GLN A 91 5.53 -19.75 10.26
C GLN A 91 6.28 -18.68 9.44
N VAL A 92 5.55 -17.78 8.78
CA VAL A 92 6.18 -16.63 8.13
C VAL A 92 6.87 -15.76 9.17
N THR A 93 8.04 -15.23 8.82
CA THR A 93 8.84 -14.36 9.68
C THR A 93 8.20 -12.98 9.84
N ALA A 94 7.63 -12.45 8.77
CA ALA A 94 6.91 -11.18 8.73
C ALA A 94 5.95 -11.14 7.55
N VAL A 95 5.02 -10.20 7.58
CA VAL A 95 4.00 -10.01 6.56
C VAL A 95 4.13 -8.62 5.96
N VAL A 96 4.20 -8.56 4.62
CA VAL A 96 3.86 -7.37 3.85
C VAL A 96 2.37 -7.42 3.56
N GLY A 97 1.66 -6.36 3.88
CA GLY A 97 0.21 -6.30 3.68
C GLY A 97 -0.55 -5.94 4.95
N HIS A 98 -1.87 -6.03 4.95
CA HIS A 98 -2.69 -6.32 3.77
C HIS A 98 -2.85 -5.07 2.88
N LEU A 99 -3.48 -5.25 1.70
CA LEU A 99 -3.65 -4.18 0.71
C LEU A 99 -4.68 -3.14 1.17
N CYS A 100 -5.90 -3.60 1.46
CA CYS A 100 -7.02 -2.73 1.80
C CYS A 100 -7.16 -2.56 3.32
N SER A 101 -7.62 -1.39 3.77
CA SER A 101 -7.88 -1.13 5.19
C SER A 101 -8.88 -2.11 5.81
N GLY A 102 -9.94 -2.48 5.07
CA GLY A 102 -10.95 -3.43 5.54
C GLY A 102 -10.43 -4.84 5.78
N ALA A 103 -9.42 -5.26 5.01
CA ALA A 103 -8.72 -6.54 5.17
C ALA A 103 -7.63 -6.45 6.25
N SER A 104 -6.87 -5.35 6.26
CA SER A 104 -5.71 -5.16 7.14
C SER A 104 -6.08 -5.07 8.61
N ILE A 105 -7.16 -4.37 8.95
CA ILE A 105 -7.55 -4.17 10.35
C ILE A 105 -7.83 -5.51 11.08
N PRO A 106 -8.69 -6.41 10.56
CA PRO A 106 -8.92 -7.69 11.22
C PRO A 106 -7.74 -8.67 11.10
N ALA A 107 -6.95 -8.63 10.03
CA ALA A 107 -5.74 -9.45 9.92
C ALA A 107 -4.66 -9.03 10.95
N ALA A 108 -4.53 -7.73 11.21
CA ALA A 108 -3.61 -7.19 12.20
C ALA A 108 -3.91 -7.68 13.63
N ASP A 109 -5.18 -7.95 13.96
CA ASP A 109 -5.55 -8.55 15.24
C ASP A 109 -4.96 -9.96 15.39
N VAL A 110 -5.03 -10.79 14.34
CA VAL A 110 -4.42 -12.13 14.32
C VAL A 110 -2.89 -12.04 14.47
N TYR A 111 -2.25 -11.15 13.73
CA TYR A 111 -0.79 -11.00 13.82
C TYR A 111 -0.32 -10.46 15.17
N GLN A 112 -1.09 -9.55 15.79
CA GLN A 112 -0.85 -9.08 17.14
C GLN A 112 -0.91 -10.21 18.16
N GLU A 113 -1.94 -11.07 18.10
CA GLU A 113 -2.09 -12.21 19.01
C GLU A 113 -0.95 -13.23 18.88
N GLU A 114 -0.48 -13.44 17.65
CA GLU A 114 0.54 -14.45 17.32
C GLU A 114 1.98 -13.90 17.28
N GLY A 115 2.17 -12.60 17.56
CA GLY A 115 3.49 -11.95 17.58
C GLY A 115 4.19 -11.85 16.22
N VAL A 116 3.44 -11.92 15.12
CA VAL A 116 3.97 -11.78 13.74
C VAL A 116 4.00 -10.31 13.36
N VAL A 117 5.12 -9.82 12.83
CA VAL A 117 5.21 -8.42 12.37
C VAL A 117 4.47 -8.25 11.06
N MET A 118 3.61 -7.24 10.98
CA MET A 118 2.94 -6.81 9.76
C MET A 118 3.42 -5.40 9.38
N VAL A 119 3.84 -5.22 8.12
CA VAL A 119 4.14 -3.93 7.51
C VAL A 119 3.24 -3.75 6.29
N THR A 120 2.17 -2.96 6.43
CA THR A 120 1.31 -2.69 5.27
C THR A 120 1.94 -1.65 4.35
N PRO A 121 1.92 -1.88 3.03
CA PRO A 121 2.35 -0.88 2.06
C PRO A 121 1.28 0.17 1.75
N THR A 122 0.00 -0.08 2.06
CA THR A 122 -1.12 0.64 1.41
C THR A 122 -2.35 0.87 2.28
N ALA A 123 -2.51 0.21 3.43
CA ALA A 123 -3.69 0.44 4.25
C ALA A 123 -3.56 1.74 5.05
N THR A 124 -4.36 2.74 4.68
CA THR A 124 -4.28 4.13 5.16
C THR A 124 -5.23 4.45 6.30
N ASN A 125 -6.19 3.58 6.64
CA ASN A 125 -7.17 3.90 7.68
C ASN A 125 -6.47 4.03 9.05
N PRO A 126 -6.66 5.13 9.80
CA PRO A 126 -6.02 5.35 11.10
C PRO A 126 -6.34 4.28 12.14
N LEU A 127 -7.49 3.59 12.03
CA LEU A 127 -7.89 2.53 12.98
C LEU A 127 -6.89 1.38 13.06
N LEU A 128 -6.14 1.10 11.98
CA LEU A 128 -5.16 0.02 11.95
C LEU A 128 -4.10 0.16 13.06
N THR A 129 -3.60 1.37 13.30
CA THR A 129 -2.56 1.65 14.32
C THR A 129 -3.13 2.33 15.58
N ALA A 130 -4.43 2.65 15.59
CA ALA A 130 -5.09 3.29 16.73
C ALA A 130 -5.06 2.43 18.01
N LYS A 131 -5.04 1.10 17.87
CA LYS A 131 -4.94 0.16 19.00
C LYS A 131 -3.54 0.10 19.63
N GLY A 132 -2.52 0.68 18.98
CA GLY A 132 -1.15 0.70 19.50
C GLY A 132 -0.48 -0.67 19.55
N HIS A 133 -0.81 -1.57 18.62
CA HIS A 133 -0.17 -2.88 18.49
C HIS A 133 1.32 -2.69 18.14
N PRO A 134 2.26 -3.19 18.97
CA PRO A 134 3.70 -2.94 18.79
C PRO A 134 4.31 -3.65 17.58
N ASN A 135 3.59 -4.56 16.92
CA ASN A 135 4.09 -5.31 15.77
C ASN A 135 3.38 -4.95 14.44
N ILE A 136 2.56 -3.89 14.44
CA ILE A 136 1.81 -3.45 13.26
C ILE A 136 2.36 -2.10 12.80
N PHE A 137 2.83 -2.07 11.56
CA PHE A 137 3.46 -0.90 10.96
C PHE A 137 2.85 -0.61 9.59
N ARG A 138 2.97 0.63 9.13
CA ARG A 138 2.65 1.00 7.74
C ARG A 138 3.74 1.87 7.14
N VAL A 139 4.11 1.62 5.89
CA VAL A 139 5.05 2.49 5.16
C VAL A 139 4.34 3.58 4.36
N CYS A 140 3.01 3.56 4.26
CA CYS A 140 2.18 4.61 3.67
C CYS A 140 1.71 5.65 4.69
N GLY A 141 1.11 6.74 4.19
CA GLY A 141 0.41 7.74 5.02
C GLY A 141 -0.95 7.27 5.54
N ARG A 142 -1.74 8.20 6.08
CA ARG A 142 -3.07 7.93 6.63
C ARG A 142 -4.20 8.75 6.01
N ASP A 143 -5.42 8.23 6.12
CA ASP A 143 -6.62 8.90 5.62
C ASP A 143 -6.91 10.24 6.30
N ASP A 144 -6.56 10.38 7.59
CA ASP A 144 -6.69 11.64 8.33
C ASP A 144 -5.64 12.70 7.94
N GLN A 145 -4.74 12.37 7.02
CA GLN A 145 -3.80 13.30 6.40
C GLN A 145 -4.22 13.58 4.95
N GLN A 146 -4.50 12.55 4.15
CA GLN A 146 -4.90 12.74 2.76
C GLN A 146 -6.28 13.41 2.65
N GLY A 147 -7.21 13.06 3.54
CA GLY A 147 -8.53 13.68 3.60
C GLY A 147 -8.46 15.18 3.96
N VAL A 148 -7.45 15.59 4.72
CA VAL A 148 -7.19 17.01 5.00
C VAL A 148 -6.72 17.74 3.74
N VAL A 149 -5.85 17.12 2.94
CA VAL A 149 -5.41 17.68 1.65
C VAL A 149 -6.60 17.85 0.71
N ALA A 150 -7.39 16.80 0.50
CA ALA A 150 -8.55 16.82 -0.38
C ALA A 150 -9.64 17.80 0.12
N GLY A 151 -9.94 17.79 1.42
CA GLY A 151 -10.97 18.65 2.01
C GLY A 151 -10.60 20.14 1.96
N ASN A 152 -9.33 20.49 2.22
CA ASN A 152 -8.86 21.86 2.08
C ASN A 152 -8.92 22.33 0.61
N TYR A 153 -8.50 21.47 -0.33
CA TYR A 153 -8.62 21.76 -1.76
C TYR A 153 -10.08 22.04 -2.15
N LEU A 154 -11.00 21.17 -1.73
CA LEU A 154 -12.43 21.34 -1.98
C LEU A 154 -12.98 22.66 -1.40
N ALA A 155 -12.71 22.94 -0.12
CA ALA A 155 -13.21 24.15 0.54
C ALA A 155 -12.67 25.45 -0.09
N GLN A 156 -11.42 25.44 -0.55
CA GLN A 156 -10.76 26.60 -1.14
C GLN A 156 -11.16 26.81 -2.61
N THR A 157 -11.07 25.76 -3.43
CA THR A 157 -11.32 25.83 -4.88
C THR A 157 -12.80 25.91 -5.21
N PHE A 158 -13.66 25.26 -4.42
CA PHE A 158 -15.11 25.18 -4.62
C PHE A 158 -15.88 26.00 -3.58
N LYS A 159 -15.29 27.10 -3.11
CA LYS A 159 -15.94 28.02 -2.18
C LYS A 159 -17.24 28.56 -2.79
N GLY A 160 -18.36 28.37 -2.08
CA GLY A 160 -19.69 28.80 -2.53
C GLY A 160 -20.31 27.92 -3.63
N LYS A 161 -19.73 26.75 -3.91
CA LYS A 161 -20.23 25.76 -4.86
C LYS A 161 -20.84 24.56 -4.14
N ASN A 162 -21.62 23.75 -4.85
CA ASN A 162 -22.26 22.57 -4.30
C ASN A 162 -21.31 21.37 -4.37
N ILE A 163 -20.80 20.95 -3.22
CA ILE A 163 -19.91 19.78 -3.09
C ILE A 163 -20.73 18.56 -2.69
N ALA A 164 -20.57 17.44 -3.40
CA ALA A 164 -21.04 16.14 -2.96
C ALA A 164 -19.87 15.30 -2.42
N VAL A 165 -20.14 14.50 -1.39
CA VAL A 165 -19.20 13.51 -0.86
C VAL A 165 -19.87 12.13 -0.88
N LEU A 166 -19.21 11.20 -1.56
CA LEU A 166 -19.65 9.84 -1.79
C LEU A 166 -18.68 8.84 -1.14
N ASP A 167 -19.16 7.66 -0.76
CA ASP A 167 -18.32 6.54 -0.34
C ASP A 167 -18.90 5.18 -0.73
N ASP A 168 -18.09 4.12 -0.66
CA ASP A 168 -18.46 2.74 -0.99
C ASP A 168 -18.89 1.86 0.20
N LYS A 169 -19.10 2.47 1.38
CA LYS A 169 -19.38 1.84 2.68
C LYS A 169 -18.23 1.02 3.26
N GLN A 170 -17.12 0.86 2.55
CA GLN A 170 -15.97 0.11 3.05
C GLN A 170 -15.13 0.96 4.00
N ALA A 171 -14.34 0.29 4.86
CA ALA A 171 -13.59 0.98 5.92
C ALA A 171 -12.67 2.09 5.39
N TYR A 172 -12.00 1.88 4.26
CA TYR A 172 -11.19 2.90 3.60
C TYR A 172 -12.06 4.04 3.06
N GLY A 173 -12.95 3.74 2.11
CA GLY A 173 -13.73 4.75 1.40
C GLY A 173 -14.58 5.61 2.32
N LYS A 174 -15.31 4.97 3.25
CA LYS A 174 -16.10 5.68 4.25
C LYS A 174 -15.26 6.52 5.20
N GLY A 175 -14.18 5.95 5.75
CA GLY A 175 -13.33 6.65 6.72
C GLY A 175 -12.71 7.90 6.12
N LEU A 176 -12.20 7.79 4.89
CA LEU A 176 -11.62 8.90 4.16
C LEU A 176 -12.66 9.97 3.79
N ALA A 177 -13.83 9.55 3.27
CA ALA A 177 -14.92 10.48 2.96
C ALA A 177 -15.38 11.27 4.20
N ASP A 178 -15.44 10.63 5.37
CA ASP A 178 -15.84 11.28 6.62
C ASP A 178 -14.81 12.35 7.05
N VAL A 179 -13.51 12.09 6.92
CA VAL A 179 -12.44 13.10 7.16
C VAL A 179 -12.57 14.28 6.19
N VAL A 180 -12.89 14.02 4.92
CA VAL A 180 -13.06 15.08 3.92
C VAL A 180 -14.24 15.99 4.28
N VAL A 181 -15.39 15.42 4.69
CA VAL A 181 -16.54 16.19 5.16
C VAL A 181 -16.12 17.10 6.32
N GLU A 182 -15.50 16.52 7.35
CA GLU A 182 -15.07 17.26 8.54
C GLU A 182 -14.11 18.41 8.17
N THR A 183 -13.16 18.15 7.27
CA THR A 183 -12.20 19.16 6.82
C THR A 183 -12.87 20.28 6.03
N VAL A 184 -13.77 19.94 5.10
CA VAL A 184 -14.51 20.94 4.30
C VAL A 184 -15.30 21.87 5.21
N GLU A 185 -16.01 21.31 6.19
CA GLU A 185 -16.83 22.09 7.13
C GLU A 185 -15.97 22.97 8.05
N LYS A 186 -14.86 22.44 8.58
CA LYS A 186 -13.90 23.23 9.39
C LYS A 186 -13.27 24.38 8.61
N ALA A 187 -13.06 24.21 7.31
CA ALA A 187 -12.54 25.25 6.41
C ALA A 187 -13.62 26.24 5.93
N GLY A 188 -14.87 26.14 6.43
CA GLY A 188 -15.98 27.02 6.09
C GLY A 188 -16.66 26.71 4.76
N GLY A 189 -16.38 25.54 4.17
CA GLY A 189 -17.12 24.98 3.04
C GLY A 189 -18.42 24.31 3.48
N LYS A 190 -19.23 23.87 2.51
CA LYS A 190 -20.50 23.16 2.77
C LYS A 190 -20.61 21.94 1.87
N VAL A 191 -20.89 20.78 2.47
CA VAL A 191 -21.26 19.58 1.72
C VAL A 191 -22.76 19.62 1.45
N ALA A 192 -23.13 19.78 0.17
CA ALA A 192 -24.51 19.87 -0.28
C ALA A 192 -25.20 18.50 -0.38
N TYR A 193 -24.41 17.43 -0.53
CA TYR A 193 -24.92 16.07 -0.63
C TYR A 193 -23.91 15.05 -0.08
N ARG A 194 -24.34 14.21 0.84
CA ARG A 194 -23.55 13.11 1.39
C ARG A 194 -24.35 11.82 1.19
N THR A 195 -23.78 10.84 0.51
CA THR A 195 -24.43 9.53 0.36
C THR A 195 -23.38 8.43 0.16
N SER A 196 -23.80 7.17 0.15
CA SER A 196 -22.93 6.03 -0.10
C SER A 196 -23.51 5.17 -1.22
N ILE A 197 -22.63 4.58 -2.02
CA ILE A 197 -22.95 3.53 -2.99
C ILE A 197 -22.63 2.16 -2.40
N THR A 198 -22.93 1.10 -3.13
CA THR A 198 -22.52 -0.26 -2.74
C THR A 198 -21.39 -0.73 -3.66
N ALA A 199 -20.25 -1.13 -3.11
CA ALA A 199 -19.17 -1.71 -3.91
C ALA A 199 -19.69 -2.88 -4.77
N GLY A 200 -19.32 -2.92 -6.04
CA GLY A 200 -19.84 -3.87 -7.02
C GLY A 200 -21.10 -3.42 -7.77
N GLU A 201 -21.76 -2.35 -7.35
CA GLU A 201 -22.85 -1.70 -8.10
C GLU A 201 -22.37 -1.24 -9.48
N LYS A 202 -23.22 -1.42 -10.50
CA LYS A 202 -22.88 -1.13 -11.90
C LYS A 202 -23.73 -0.03 -12.52
N ASP A 203 -24.88 0.27 -11.93
CA ASP A 203 -25.81 1.29 -12.40
C ASP A 203 -25.87 2.42 -11.38
N PHE A 204 -25.36 3.58 -11.76
CA PHE A 204 -25.34 4.79 -10.94
C PHE A 204 -26.31 5.86 -11.48
N SER A 205 -27.26 5.48 -12.35
CA SER A 205 -28.18 6.41 -13.00
C SER A 205 -28.99 7.26 -12.02
N ALA A 206 -29.51 6.65 -10.95
CA ALA A 206 -30.26 7.36 -9.90
C ALA A 206 -29.37 8.31 -9.08
N LEU A 207 -28.13 7.89 -8.79
CA LEU A 207 -27.14 8.75 -8.13
C LEU A 207 -26.85 9.98 -8.99
N ILE A 208 -26.57 9.78 -10.28
CA ILE A 208 -26.23 10.87 -11.21
C ILE A 208 -27.41 11.83 -11.40
N THR A 209 -28.63 11.32 -11.50
CA THR A 209 -29.84 12.15 -11.52
C THR A 209 -29.91 13.03 -10.26
N SER A 210 -29.67 12.44 -9.08
CA SER A 210 -29.66 13.19 -7.82
C SER A 210 -28.55 14.26 -7.77
N LEU A 211 -27.38 13.98 -8.33
CA LEU A 211 -26.28 14.97 -8.42
C LEU A 211 -26.65 16.13 -9.36
N LYS A 212 -27.34 15.86 -10.48
CA LYS A 212 -27.84 16.89 -11.41
C LYS A 212 -28.90 17.77 -10.76
N ASP A 213 -29.89 17.17 -10.12
CA ASP A 213 -31.01 17.89 -9.48
C ASP A 213 -30.51 18.81 -8.35
N LYS A 214 -29.41 18.43 -7.69
CA LYS A 214 -28.75 19.24 -6.65
C LYS A 214 -27.75 20.26 -7.21
N GLY A 215 -27.53 20.29 -8.52
CA GLY A 215 -26.58 21.17 -9.18
C GLY A 215 -25.17 21.03 -8.61
N ILE A 216 -24.69 19.80 -8.45
CA ILE A 216 -23.37 19.51 -7.88
C ILE A 216 -22.25 19.97 -8.82
N ASP A 217 -21.32 20.76 -8.29
CA ASP A 217 -20.16 21.29 -9.01
C ASP A 217 -18.90 20.40 -8.83
N ALA A 218 -18.78 19.76 -7.66
CA ALA A 218 -17.65 18.88 -7.34
C ALA A 218 -18.11 17.65 -6.56
N VAL A 219 -17.50 16.50 -6.84
CA VAL A 219 -17.76 15.22 -6.19
C VAL A 219 -16.45 14.70 -5.62
N TYR A 220 -16.40 14.54 -4.30
CA TYR A 220 -15.41 13.66 -3.67
C TYR A 220 -15.95 12.24 -3.61
N TYR A 221 -15.14 11.25 -3.96
CA TYR A 221 -15.46 9.84 -3.80
C TYR A 221 -14.39 9.12 -2.98
N GLY A 222 -14.78 8.63 -1.80
CA GLY A 222 -13.98 7.72 -1.01
C GLY A 222 -14.24 6.28 -1.41
N GLY A 223 -13.29 5.66 -2.11
CA GLY A 223 -13.38 4.28 -2.57
C GLY A 223 -12.38 4.00 -3.68
N TYR A 224 -12.64 2.97 -4.48
CA TYR A 224 -11.71 2.46 -5.50
C TYR A 224 -12.09 2.80 -6.94
N HIS A 225 -11.15 2.57 -7.86
CA HIS A 225 -11.29 2.85 -9.28
C HIS A 225 -12.48 2.20 -10.01
N PRO A 226 -12.97 0.98 -9.69
CA PRO A 226 -14.03 0.35 -10.47
C PRO A 226 -15.35 1.14 -10.41
N GLU A 227 -15.76 1.52 -9.20
CA GLU A 227 -16.99 2.29 -8.98
C GLU A 227 -16.83 3.73 -9.46
N LEU A 228 -15.72 4.42 -9.14
CA LEU A 228 -15.54 5.80 -9.60
C LEU A 228 -15.49 5.90 -11.12
N GLY A 229 -14.81 4.95 -11.79
CA GLY A 229 -14.76 4.92 -13.24
C GLY A 229 -16.15 4.80 -13.88
N LEU A 230 -17.01 3.96 -13.30
CA LEU A 230 -18.39 3.82 -13.77
C LEU A 230 -19.24 5.07 -13.48
N ILE A 231 -19.09 5.68 -12.29
CA ILE A 231 -19.77 6.93 -11.94
C ILE A 231 -19.39 8.03 -12.92
N VAL A 232 -18.09 8.21 -13.20
CA VAL A 232 -17.58 9.23 -14.12
C VAL A 232 -18.11 9.02 -15.54
N ARG A 233 -18.03 7.77 -16.05
CA ARG A 233 -18.51 7.44 -17.39
C ARG A 233 -20.01 7.71 -17.54
N GLN A 234 -20.82 7.24 -16.60
CA GLN A 234 -22.27 7.41 -16.65
C GLN A 234 -22.69 8.88 -16.41
N ALA A 235 -21.94 9.64 -15.60
CA ALA A 235 -22.17 11.07 -15.41
C ALA A 235 -21.99 11.82 -16.74
N GLN A 236 -20.92 11.52 -17.47
CA GLN A 236 -20.65 12.06 -18.80
C GLN A 236 -21.76 11.70 -19.80
N GLU A 237 -22.21 10.44 -19.84
CA GLU A 237 -23.32 9.97 -20.69
C GLU A 237 -24.63 10.73 -20.43
N GLN A 238 -24.85 11.17 -19.19
CA GLN A 238 -26.02 11.95 -18.77
C GLN A 238 -25.80 13.47 -18.80
N GLY A 239 -24.65 13.93 -19.32
CA GLY A 239 -24.32 15.35 -19.46
C GLY A 239 -23.96 16.06 -18.14
N LEU A 240 -23.64 15.34 -17.07
CA LEU A 240 -23.15 15.89 -15.81
C LEU A 240 -21.61 15.86 -15.81
N LYS A 241 -20.97 17.02 -15.56
CA LYS A 241 -19.51 17.16 -15.58
C LYS A 241 -19.00 17.93 -14.35
N PRO A 242 -19.14 17.38 -13.14
CA PRO A 242 -18.55 17.99 -11.96
C PRO A 242 -17.04 17.74 -11.96
N GLN A 243 -16.30 18.48 -11.15
CA GLN A 243 -14.93 18.06 -10.83
C GLN A 243 -15.00 16.80 -9.96
N PHE A 244 -14.41 15.70 -10.42
CA PHE A 244 -14.25 14.49 -9.60
C PHE A 244 -12.91 14.53 -8.86
N ILE A 245 -12.93 14.15 -7.57
CA ILE A 245 -11.77 14.03 -6.69
C ILE A 245 -11.90 12.70 -5.93
N ALA A 246 -10.79 11.99 -5.73
CA ALA A 246 -10.74 10.76 -4.94
C ALA A 246 -9.50 10.68 -4.03
N GLY A 247 -9.35 9.55 -3.34
CA GLY A 247 -8.11 9.17 -2.65
C GLY A 247 -7.19 8.28 -3.51
N ASP A 248 -6.14 7.78 -2.88
CA ASP A 248 -5.07 6.97 -3.49
C ASP A 248 -5.55 5.65 -4.11
N GLY A 249 -6.73 5.15 -3.71
CA GLY A 249 -7.44 4.05 -4.37
C GLY A 249 -7.76 4.25 -5.86
N LEU A 250 -7.50 5.45 -6.41
CA LEU A 250 -7.58 5.74 -7.84
C LEU A 250 -6.27 5.51 -8.62
N ASN A 251 -5.14 5.22 -7.94
CA ASN A 251 -3.83 5.06 -8.58
C ASN A 251 -3.68 3.71 -9.30
N ASN A 252 -4.49 3.53 -10.35
CA ASN A 252 -4.44 2.39 -11.22
C ASN A 252 -4.83 2.77 -12.66
N GLN A 253 -4.11 2.24 -13.64
CA GLN A 253 -4.41 2.45 -15.05
C GLN A 253 -5.80 1.94 -15.47
N GLU A 254 -6.36 0.97 -14.76
CA GLU A 254 -7.72 0.50 -14.97
C GLU A 254 -8.78 1.60 -14.84
N TYR A 255 -8.55 2.62 -14.03
CA TYR A 255 -9.44 3.79 -14.00
C TYR A 255 -9.59 4.38 -15.41
N TRP A 256 -8.47 4.65 -16.07
CA TRP A 256 -8.49 5.19 -17.43
C TRP A 256 -9.06 4.19 -18.44
N SER A 257 -8.81 2.89 -18.27
CA SER A 257 -9.44 1.86 -19.12
C SER A 257 -10.97 1.87 -19.03
N ILE A 258 -11.54 2.22 -17.86
CA ILE A 258 -12.99 2.32 -17.67
C ILE A 258 -13.54 3.63 -18.24
N THR A 259 -12.88 4.76 -18.01
CA THR A 259 -13.42 6.08 -18.32
C THR A 259 -13.05 6.59 -19.72
N GLY A 260 -11.89 6.19 -20.23
CA GLY A 260 -11.25 6.87 -21.35
C GLY A 260 -11.23 8.39 -21.15
N PRO A 261 -11.50 9.19 -22.21
CA PRO A 261 -11.54 10.65 -22.14
C PRO A 261 -12.52 11.24 -21.12
N ALA A 262 -13.53 10.49 -20.65
CA ALA A 262 -14.45 10.99 -19.62
C ALA A 262 -13.76 11.18 -18.26
N GLY A 263 -12.63 10.49 -18.01
CA GLY A 263 -11.86 10.61 -16.77
C GLY A 263 -10.83 11.72 -16.77
N GLU A 264 -10.65 12.42 -17.90
CA GLU A 264 -9.73 13.55 -18.02
C GLU A 264 -10.02 14.62 -16.96
N GLY A 265 -8.98 15.09 -16.29
CA GLY A 265 -9.09 16.11 -15.25
C GLY A 265 -9.52 15.58 -13.88
N THR A 266 -9.83 14.29 -13.72
CA THR A 266 -10.12 13.72 -12.39
C THR A 266 -8.90 13.83 -11.49
N LEU A 267 -9.13 14.33 -10.28
CA LEU A 267 -8.10 14.53 -9.28
C LEU A 267 -8.08 13.39 -8.27
N TYR A 268 -6.94 13.13 -7.66
CA TYR A 268 -6.88 12.28 -6.48
C TYR A 268 -5.68 12.61 -5.59
N THR A 269 -5.82 12.37 -4.29
CA THR A 269 -4.70 12.47 -3.36
C THR A 269 -3.90 11.17 -3.35
N ASP A 270 -2.58 11.26 -3.34
CA ASP A 270 -1.70 10.11 -3.10
C ASP A 270 -0.35 10.62 -2.58
N SER A 271 0.47 9.72 -2.07
CA SER A 271 1.85 10.02 -1.73
C SER A 271 2.67 10.34 -2.99
N PRO A 272 3.72 11.19 -2.89
CA PRO A 272 4.63 11.45 -3.99
C PRO A 272 5.19 10.15 -4.58
N SER A 273 5.11 10.02 -5.90
CA SER A 273 5.66 8.86 -6.58
C SER A 273 7.18 8.86 -6.53
N ALA A 274 7.74 7.74 -6.09
CA ALA A 274 9.18 7.48 -6.14
C ALA A 274 9.73 7.56 -7.57
N ALA A 275 8.90 7.39 -8.61
CA ALA A 275 9.34 7.50 -10.00
C ALA A 275 9.94 8.87 -10.35
N SER A 276 9.63 9.91 -9.59
CA SER A 276 10.23 11.23 -9.76
C SER A 276 11.63 11.36 -9.15
N ASP A 277 12.05 10.44 -8.28
CA ASP A 277 13.38 10.41 -7.67
C ASP A 277 14.39 9.80 -8.66
N PRO A 278 15.51 10.47 -8.96
CA PRO A 278 16.60 9.90 -9.74
C PRO A 278 17.10 8.54 -9.20
N LYS A 279 17.03 8.31 -7.88
CA LYS A 279 17.42 7.05 -7.24
C LYS A 279 16.49 5.88 -7.60
N ALA A 280 15.25 6.16 -8.00
CA ALA A 280 14.29 5.13 -8.39
C ALA A 280 14.46 4.70 -9.86
N GLN A 281 15.25 5.40 -10.68
CA GLN A 281 15.41 5.09 -12.10
C GLN A 281 16.06 3.73 -12.33
N ASP A 282 17.04 3.36 -11.51
CA ASP A 282 17.66 2.03 -11.54
C ASP A 282 16.63 0.95 -11.19
N LEU A 283 15.74 1.23 -10.23
CA LEU A 283 14.67 0.32 -9.87
C LEU A 283 13.68 0.16 -11.03
N ILE A 284 13.21 1.25 -11.63
CA ILE A 284 12.30 1.21 -12.80
C ILE A 284 12.92 0.41 -13.94
N ALA A 285 14.21 0.62 -14.22
CA ALA A 285 14.93 -0.14 -15.23
C ALA A 285 15.00 -1.65 -14.89
N SER A 286 15.12 -2.01 -13.60
CA SER A 286 15.11 -3.41 -13.16
C SER A 286 13.75 -4.10 -13.41
N PHE A 287 12.63 -3.39 -13.22
CA PHE A 287 11.29 -3.92 -13.50
C PHE A 287 11.16 -4.22 -14.99
N LYS A 288 11.58 -3.29 -15.85
CA LYS A 288 11.60 -3.50 -17.30
C LYS A 288 12.49 -4.68 -17.69
N LYS A 289 13.66 -4.83 -17.09
CA LYS A 289 14.57 -5.97 -17.34
C LYS A 289 13.96 -7.30 -16.90
N ALA A 290 13.14 -7.30 -15.85
CA ALA A 290 12.40 -8.46 -15.36
C ALA A 290 11.12 -8.76 -16.17
N GLY A 291 10.79 -7.94 -17.19
CA GLY A 291 9.57 -8.08 -17.97
C GLY A 291 8.30 -7.67 -17.21
N LEU A 292 8.45 -6.87 -16.15
CA LEU A 292 7.35 -6.36 -15.33
C LEU A 292 6.82 -5.02 -15.89
N PRO A 293 5.57 -4.65 -15.58
CA PRO A 293 5.04 -3.33 -15.88
C PRO A 293 5.87 -2.22 -15.23
N GLU A 294 5.73 -1.00 -15.75
CA GLU A 294 6.26 0.17 -15.06
C GLU A 294 5.61 0.30 -13.67
N PRO A 295 6.41 0.43 -12.59
CA PRO A 295 5.87 0.42 -11.24
C PRO A 295 5.01 1.64 -10.95
N GLY A 296 3.77 1.40 -10.53
CA GLY A 296 2.94 2.41 -9.86
C GLY A 296 3.31 2.54 -8.37
N ASN A 297 2.65 3.46 -7.66
CA ASN A 297 2.95 3.72 -6.25
C ASN A 297 2.79 2.47 -5.38
N PHE A 298 1.75 1.65 -5.61
CA PHE A 298 1.50 0.44 -4.82
C PHE A 298 2.66 -0.56 -4.92
N ALA A 299 3.34 -0.61 -6.08
CA ALA A 299 4.54 -1.41 -6.27
C ALA A 299 5.75 -0.85 -5.52
N PHE A 300 5.99 0.47 -5.59
CA PHE A 300 7.08 1.11 -4.85
C PHE A 300 6.94 0.95 -3.33
N TYR A 301 5.73 1.14 -2.79
CA TYR A 301 5.49 0.97 -1.36
C TYR A 301 5.56 -0.50 -0.92
N SER A 302 5.15 -1.45 -1.77
CA SER A 302 5.33 -2.87 -1.49
C SER A 302 6.80 -3.29 -1.54
N TYR A 303 7.58 -2.71 -2.45
CA TYR A 303 9.03 -2.87 -2.49
C TYR A 303 9.66 -2.32 -1.19
N ALA A 304 9.28 -1.11 -0.79
CA ALA A 304 9.76 -0.46 0.43
C ALA A 304 9.40 -1.24 1.71
N ALA A 305 8.20 -1.81 1.80
CA ALA A 305 7.81 -2.65 2.94
C ALA A 305 8.72 -3.88 3.08
N VAL A 306 9.11 -4.53 1.97
CA VAL A 306 10.10 -5.61 1.99
C VAL A 306 11.48 -5.10 2.42
N GLN A 307 11.92 -3.92 1.95
CA GLN A 307 13.19 -3.31 2.38
C GLN A 307 13.21 -3.05 3.89
N VAL A 308 12.14 -2.47 4.44
CA VAL A 308 11.99 -2.21 5.88
C VAL A 308 12.10 -3.50 6.69
N ILE A 309 11.39 -4.57 6.27
CA ILE A 309 11.47 -5.87 6.94
C ILE A 309 12.90 -6.42 6.88
N ALA A 310 13.51 -6.45 5.69
CA ALA A 310 14.85 -6.98 5.49
C ALA A 310 15.93 -6.25 6.30
N GLU A 311 15.91 -4.92 6.27
CA GLU A 311 16.81 -4.09 7.07
C GLU A 311 16.52 -4.19 8.57
N GLY A 312 15.25 -4.30 8.96
CA GLY A 312 14.84 -4.53 10.34
C GLY A 312 15.39 -5.83 10.89
N LEU A 313 15.29 -6.92 10.12
CA LEU A 313 15.86 -8.23 10.43
C LEU A 313 17.39 -8.18 10.53
N GLN A 314 18.05 -7.46 9.61
CA GLN A 314 19.50 -7.27 9.63
C GLN A 314 19.95 -6.53 10.89
N LYS A 315 19.24 -5.47 11.29
CA LYS A 315 19.52 -4.69 12.52
C LYS A 315 19.21 -5.47 13.78
N ALA A 316 18.16 -6.29 13.77
CA ALA A 316 17.81 -7.19 14.87
C ALA A 316 18.82 -8.33 15.04
N GLY A 317 19.58 -8.66 13.99
CA GLY A 317 20.47 -9.81 13.95
C GLY A 317 19.73 -11.15 14.12
N SER A 318 18.43 -11.19 13.82
CA SER A 318 17.55 -12.32 14.15
C SER A 318 16.25 -12.28 13.33
N ALA A 319 15.76 -13.45 12.91
CA ALA A 319 14.44 -13.66 12.31
C ALA A 319 13.29 -13.80 13.35
N ASP A 320 13.47 -13.22 14.53
CA ASP A 320 12.47 -13.23 15.61
C ASP A 320 11.54 -12.02 15.49
N GLY A 321 10.22 -12.24 15.52
CA GLY A 321 9.21 -11.18 15.34
C GLY A 321 9.28 -10.09 16.42
N GLY A 322 9.52 -10.45 17.68
CA GLY A 322 9.65 -9.48 18.78
C GLY A 322 10.87 -8.60 18.64
N LYS A 323 12.02 -9.18 18.26
CA LYS A 323 13.24 -8.40 17.96
C LYS A 323 13.07 -7.53 16.71
N LEU A 324 12.40 -8.02 15.67
CA LEU A 324 12.07 -7.24 14.49
C LEU A 324 11.21 -6.02 14.87
N ALA A 325 10.10 -6.21 15.58
CA ALA A 325 9.22 -5.13 16.03
C ALA A 325 9.98 -4.05 16.82
N LYS A 326 10.85 -4.47 17.75
CA LYS A 326 11.71 -3.55 18.51
C LYS A 326 12.69 -2.79 17.61
N ALA A 327 13.30 -3.46 16.64
CA ALA A 327 14.19 -2.83 15.69
C ALA A 327 13.41 -1.77 14.88
N LEU A 328 12.23 -2.10 14.36
CA LEU A 328 11.39 -1.20 13.58
C LEU A 328 11.04 0.09 14.34
N HIS A 329 10.67 0.00 15.62
CA HIS A 329 10.36 1.18 16.44
C HIS A 329 11.56 2.10 16.74
N THR A 330 12.80 1.64 16.59
CA THR A 330 13.99 2.40 16.99
C THR A 330 14.93 2.71 15.82
N GLY A 331 14.64 2.17 14.64
CA GLY A 331 15.46 2.30 13.45
C GLY A 331 14.97 3.39 12.49
N SER A 332 15.85 3.69 11.52
CA SER A 332 15.57 4.48 10.32
C SER A 332 15.99 3.66 9.09
N TYR A 333 15.14 3.55 8.09
CA TYR A 333 15.26 2.59 6.99
C TYR A 333 15.35 3.32 5.65
N ASP A 334 16.34 2.99 4.82
CA ASP A 334 16.56 3.68 3.54
C ASP A 334 15.86 2.92 2.40
N THR A 335 14.70 3.42 1.99
CA THR A 335 13.84 2.71 1.04
C THR A 335 13.70 3.48 -0.28
N VAL A 336 13.13 2.83 -1.30
CA VAL A 336 12.85 3.50 -2.57
C VAL A 336 11.82 4.63 -2.46
N VAL A 337 11.00 4.64 -1.41
CA VAL A 337 10.06 5.75 -1.12
C VAL A 337 10.66 6.78 -0.15
N GLY A 338 11.99 6.73 0.05
CA GLY A 338 12.73 7.60 0.95
C GLY A 338 13.01 6.96 2.32
N SER A 339 13.50 7.77 3.24
CA SER A 339 13.81 7.32 4.61
C SER A 339 12.52 7.12 5.41
N VAL A 340 12.36 5.92 5.97
CA VAL A 340 11.21 5.52 6.78
C VAL A 340 11.62 5.39 8.24
N GLU A 341 10.88 6.08 9.11
CA GLU A 341 10.96 5.99 10.57
C GLU A 341 9.54 5.87 11.12
N PHE A 342 9.36 5.06 12.16
CA PHE A 342 8.05 4.79 12.75
C PHE A 342 7.88 5.51 14.08
N ASP A 343 6.68 6.01 14.34
CA ASP A 343 6.28 6.48 15.65
C ASP A 343 5.98 5.31 16.61
N LYS A 344 5.50 5.62 17.82
CA LYS A 344 5.17 4.61 18.83
C LYS A 344 3.99 3.70 18.45
N LYS A 345 3.17 4.10 17.47
CA LYS A 345 1.99 3.35 17.00
C LYS A 345 2.28 2.54 15.74
N GLY A 346 3.44 2.74 15.13
CA GLY A 346 3.81 2.09 13.86
C GLY A 346 3.45 2.90 12.61
N ASP A 347 3.09 4.18 12.74
CA ASP A 347 2.89 5.09 11.62
C ASP A 347 4.20 5.77 11.22
N ILE A 348 4.38 6.09 9.93
CA ILE A 348 5.55 6.87 9.48
C ILE A 348 5.53 8.29 10.06
N THR A 349 6.72 8.82 10.39
CA THR A 349 6.84 10.15 11.03
C THR A 349 6.79 11.33 10.06
N LYS A 350 7.01 11.09 8.75
CA LYS A 350 7.03 12.12 7.69
C LYS A 350 6.10 11.77 6.52
N PRO A 351 4.80 11.56 6.77
CA PRO A 351 3.86 11.31 5.68
C PRO A 351 3.70 12.57 4.85
N ASN A 352 3.54 12.39 3.54
CA ASN A 352 3.27 13.46 2.61
C ASN A 352 2.20 13.02 1.61
N TYR A 353 1.24 13.89 1.34
CA TYR A 353 0.21 13.69 0.33
C TYR A 353 0.21 14.88 -0.62
N VAL A 354 0.13 14.56 -1.91
CA VAL A 354 0.03 15.53 -2.99
C VAL A 354 -1.24 15.25 -3.79
N MET A 355 -1.64 16.20 -4.64
CA MET A 355 -2.74 16.01 -5.56
C MET A 355 -2.19 15.56 -6.92
N TYR A 356 -2.83 14.58 -7.53
CA TYR A 356 -2.61 14.13 -8.90
C TYR A 356 -3.81 14.50 -9.77
N VAL A 357 -3.57 14.64 -11.06
CA VAL A 357 -4.60 14.83 -12.09
C VAL A 357 -4.43 13.81 -13.20
N TRP A 358 -5.50 13.13 -13.59
CA TRP A 358 -5.52 12.31 -14.80
C TRP A 358 -5.43 13.20 -16.04
N ASN A 359 -4.37 13.02 -16.83
CA ASN A 359 -4.11 13.81 -18.02
C ASN A 359 -3.61 12.96 -19.19
N ASN A 360 -4.39 12.88 -20.27
CA ASN A 360 -4.11 12.06 -21.44
C ASN A 360 -3.80 10.60 -21.08
N GLY A 361 -4.57 10.05 -20.13
CA GLY A 361 -4.42 8.67 -19.67
C GLY A 361 -3.21 8.39 -18.81
N GLN A 362 -2.55 9.43 -18.29
CA GLN A 362 -1.47 9.32 -17.33
C GLN A 362 -1.70 10.27 -16.15
N PRO A 363 -1.53 9.83 -14.90
CA PRO A 363 -1.61 10.73 -13.77
C PRO A 363 -0.38 11.66 -13.72
N LYS A 364 -0.60 12.93 -13.42
CA LYS A 364 0.45 13.94 -13.22
C LYS A 364 0.29 14.61 -11.87
N MET A 365 1.39 14.82 -11.16
CA MET A 365 1.36 15.59 -9.92
C MET A 365 0.96 17.05 -10.23
N VAL A 366 0.00 17.57 -9.48
CA VAL A 366 -0.42 18.97 -9.54
C VAL A 366 0.61 19.80 -8.78
N ALA A 367 1.15 20.83 -9.42
CA ALA A 367 2.09 21.75 -8.77
C ALA A 367 1.40 22.44 -7.58
N GLN A 368 1.99 22.36 -6.40
CA GLN A 368 1.57 23.14 -5.24
C GLN A 368 1.94 24.61 -5.50
N LYS A 369 0.95 25.52 -5.38
CA LYS A 369 1.14 26.96 -5.58
C LYS A 369 1.45 27.67 -4.29
#